data_AF-A0A3B9ZT93-F1
#
_entry.id   AF-A0A3B9ZT93-F1
#
_cell.length_a   1.000
_cell.length_b   1.000
_cell.length_c   1.000
_cell.angle_alpha   90.00
_cell.angle_beta   90.00
_cell.angle_gamma   90.00
#
_symmetry.space_group_name_H-M   'P 1'
#
loop_
_entity.id
_entity.type
_entity.pdbx_description
1 polymer ?
#
loop_
_entity_poly.entity_id
_entity_poly.type
_entity_poly.pdbx_seq_one_letter_code
_entity_poly.pdbx_strand_id
1 'polypeptide(L)' 'MDRKDLKILKGLLPDDYLTKLKAKFGLTENYIRKILNGDHSRVDVIAHAIELAELYQKELEDMAKRIHSLANGE' A
#
# COMPACT_ATOMS: atom_id res chain seq x y z
N MET A 1 -14.80 6.93 0.10
CA MET A 1 -14.12 5.66 -0.18
C MET A 1 -14.97 4.55 0.42
N ASP A 2 -15.36 3.58 -0.39
CA ASP A 2 -16.23 2.47 0.02
C ASP A 2 -15.43 1.19 0.34
N ARG A 3 -16.12 0.12 0.74
CA ARG A 3 -15.48 -1.19 1.02
C ARG A 3 -14.81 -1.82 -0.21
N LYS A 4 -15.29 -1.54 -1.42
CA LYS A 4 -14.70 -2.08 -2.65
C LYS A 4 -13.39 -1.36 -2.96
N ASP A 5 -13.38 -0.04 -2.82
CA ASP A 5 -12.19 0.79 -2.97
C ASP A 5 -11.08 0.35 -2.02
N LEU A 6 -11.42 0.06 -0.75
CA LEU A 6 -10.45 -0.40 0.25
C LEU A 6 -9.88 -1.80 -0.06
N LYS A 7 -10.70 -2.69 -0.63
CA LYS A 7 -10.21 -3.99 -1.12
C LYS A 7 -9.24 -3.83 -2.29
N ILE A 8 -9.51 -2.91 -3.20
CA ILE A 8 -8.61 -2.57 -4.31
C ILE A 8 -7.30 -2.02 -3.76
N LEU A 9 -7.38 -1.01 -2.88
CA LEU A 9 -6.21 -0.42 -2.24
C LEU A 9 -5.33 -1.48 -1.57
N LYS A 10 -5.92 -2.42 -0.84
CA LYS A 10 -5.19 -3.52 -0.20
C LYS A 10 -4.39 -4.37 -1.20
N GLY A 11 -4.89 -4.56 -2.42
CA GLY A 11 -4.19 -5.29 -3.48
C GLY A 11 -3.05 -4.51 -4.14
N LEU A 12 -2.98 -3.18 -3.92
CA LEU A 12 -1.94 -2.30 -4.45
C LEU A 12 -0.83 -2.01 -3.43
N LEU A 13 -1.02 -2.41 -2.19
CA LEU A 13 -0.05 -2.22 -1.11
C LEU A 13 1.08 -3.24 -1.18
N PRO A 14 2.30 -2.89 -0.75
CA PRO A 14 3.41 -3.85 -0.62
C PRO A 14 3.12 -4.87 0.48
N ASP A 15 3.69 -6.07 0.40
CA ASP A 15 3.43 -7.17 1.36
C ASP A 15 3.68 -6.79 2.83
N ASP A 16 4.60 -5.86 3.09
CA ASP A 16 4.98 -5.38 4.41
C ASP A 16 4.14 -4.19 4.93
N TYR A 17 3.07 -3.81 4.24
CA TYR A 17 2.29 -2.61 4.56
C TYR A 17 1.76 -2.60 6.01
N LEU A 18 1.40 -3.76 6.56
CA LEU A 18 0.89 -3.86 7.93
C LEU A 18 1.94 -3.43 8.94
N THR A 19 3.20 -3.83 8.74
CA THR A 19 4.34 -3.44 9.57
C THR A 19 4.58 -1.94 9.48
N LYS A 20 4.55 -1.38 8.27
CA LYS A 20 4.74 0.07 8.04
C LYS A 20 3.63 0.90 8.70
N LEU A 21 2.37 0.53 8.50
CA LEU A 21 1.23 1.22 9.10
C LEU A 21 1.20 1.07 10.63
N LYS A 22 1.55 -0.12 11.16
CA LYS A 22 1.69 -0.36 12.60
C LYS A 22 2.74 0.54 13.22
N ALA A 23 3.93 0.59 12.61
CA ALA A 23 5.04 1.41 13.11
C ALA A 23 4.67 2.90 13.13
N LYS A 24 3.95 3.40 12.11
CA LYS A 24 3.57 4.80 12.04
C LYS A 24 2.46 5.20 13.01
N PHE A 25 1.40 4.40 13.11
CA PHE A 25 0.20 4.78 13.87
C PHE A 25 0.12 4.15 15.27
N GLY A 26 1.06 3.27 15.64
CA GLY A 26 1.03 2.55 16.92
C GLY A 26 -0.16 1.59 17.06
N LEU A 27 -0.74 1.15 15.94
CA LEU A 27 -1.94 0.31 15.90
C LEU A 27 -1.58 -1.17 15.76
N THR A 28 -2.46 -2.05 16.22
CA THR A 28 -2.30 -3.49 15.94
C THR A 28 -2.61 -3.79 14.47
N GLU A 29 -1.95 -4.81 13.91
CA GLU A 29 -2.20 -5.23 12.53
C GLU A 29 -3.66 -5.63 12.31
N ASN A 30 -4.29 -6.27 13.30
CA ASN A 30 -5.70 -6.65 13.21
C ASN A 30 -6.61 -5.42 13.09
N TYR A 31 -6.31 -4.34 13.81
CA TYR A 31 -7.08 -3.10 13.71
C TYR A 31 -6.89 -2.41 12.35
N ILE A 32 -5.66 -2.40 11.82
CA ILE A 32 -5.37 -1.90 10.47
C ILE A 32 -6.13 -2.73 9.41
N ARG A 33 -6.14 -4.07 9.54
CA ARG A 33 -6.93 -4.95 8.64
C ARG A 33 -8.41 -4.62 8.68
N LYS A 34 -8.97 -4.36 9.87
CA LYS A 34 -10.37 -3.94 10.02
C LYS A 34 -10.65 -2.60 9.34
N ILE A 35 -9.72 -1.65 9.41
CA ILE A 35 -9.83 -0.36 8.68
C ILE A 35 -9.84 -0.61 7.17
N LEU A 36 -8.88 -1.38 6.64
CA LEU A 36 -8.78 -1.67 5.21
C LEU A 36 -9.82 -2.68 4.68
N ASN A 37 -10.58 -3.32 5.56
CA ASN A 37 -11.78 -4.09 5.20
C ASN A 37 -13.06 -3.25 5.31
N GLY A 38 -12.96 -1.98 5.71
CA GLY A 38 -14.09 -1.07 5.93
C GLY A 38 -14.96 -1.42 7.14
N ASP A 39 -14.44 -2.20 8.09
CA ASP A 39 -15.11 -2.51 9.36
C ASP A 39 -14.92 -1.37 10.38
N HIS A 40 -13.87 -0.56 10.23
CA HIS A 40 -13.62 0.65 11.00
C HIS A 40 -13.24 1.79 10.06
N SER A 41 -13.52 3.03 10.47
CA SER A 41 -13.16 4.22 9.70
C SER A 41 -12.05 5.00 10.41
N ARG A 42 -10.91 5.13 9.74
CA ARG A 42 -9.74 5.93 10.15
C ARG A 42 -9.14 6.56 8.91
N VAL A 43 -9.57 7.78 8.61
CA VAL A 43 -9.21 8.50 7.37
C VAL A 43 -7.70 8.73 7.25
N ASP A 44 -7.03 9.00 8.36
CA ASP A 44 -5.58 9.16 8.44
C ASP A 44 -4.81 7.89 8.03
N VAL A 45 -5.26 6.73 8.48
CA VAL A 45 -4.67 5.44 8.12
C VAL A 45 -4.93 5.12 6.65
N ILE A 46 -6.13 5.41 6.15
CA ILE A 46 -6.49 5.19 4.75
C ILE A 46 -5.68 6.11 3.82
N ALA A 47 -5.58 7.39 4.15
CA ALA A 47 -4.78 8.36 3.38
C ALA A 47 -3.32 7.91 3.29
N HIS A 48 -2.73 7.49 4.40
CA HIS A 48 -1.35 7.02 4.37
C HIS A 48 -1.16 5.67 3.67
N ALA A 49 -2.18 4.79 3.70
CA ALA A 49 -2.16 3.58 2.88
C ALA A 49 -2.18 3.91 1.37
N ILE A 50 -2.91 4.96 0.95
CA ILE A 50 -2.88 5.44 -0.44
C ILE A 50 -1.47 5.93 -0.80
N GLU A 51 -0.87 6.79 0.02
CA GLU A 51 0.52 7.26 -0.18
C GLU A 51 1.51 6.10 -0.32
N LEU A 52 1.34 5.05 0.50
CA LEU A 52 2.20 3.88 0.45
C LEU A 52 2.02 3.07 -0.84
N ALA A 53 0.78 2.95 -1.33
CA ALA A 53 0.50 2.29 -2.61
C ALA A 53 1.10 3.07 -3.79
N GLU A 54 0.99 4.40 -3.79
CA GLU A 54 1.59 5.25 -4.83
C GLU A 54 3.12 5.15 -4.85
N LEU A 55 3.75 5.15 -3.68
CA LEU A 55 5.20 4.97 -3.56
C LEU A 55 5.62 3.59 -4.11
N TYR A 56 4.92 2.54 -3.71
CA TYR A 56 5.23 1.19 -4.16
C TYR A 56 5.03 1.00 -5.66
N GLN A 57 3.96 1.57 -6.23
CA GLN A 57 3.76 1.58 -7.68
C GLN A 57 4.96 2.22 -8.40
N LYS A 58 5.43 3.37 -7.91
CA LYS A 58 6.60 4.05 -8.49
C LYS A 58 7.86 3.19 -8.42
N GLU A 59 8.10 2.52 -7.29
CA GLU A 59 9.23 1.60 -7.15
C GLU A 59 9.17 0.45 -8.17
N LEU A 60 7.97 -0.11 -8.40
CA LEU A 60 7.76 -1.16 -9.40
C LEU A 60 8.01 -0.64 -10.82
N GLU A 61 7.55 0.56 -11.16
CA GLU A 61 7.78 1.19 -12.46
C GLU A 61 9.27 1.44 -12.72
N ASP A 62 9.99 1.95 -11.73
CA ASP A 62 11.43 2.20 -11.85
C ASP A 62 12.23 0.89 -11.96
N MET A 63 11.81 -0.16 -11.24
CA MET A 63 12.39 -1.49 -11.38
C MET A 63 12.12 -2.08 -12.77
N ALA A 64 10.91 -1.93 -13.31
CA ALA A 64 10.56 -2.39 -14.64
C ALA A 64 11.40 -1.69 -15.73
N LYS A 65 11.59 -0.37 -15.64
CA LYS A 65 12.47 0.39 -16.54
C LYS A 65 13.90 -0.14 -16.49
N ARG A 66 14.44 -0.37 -15.29
CA ARG A 66 15.81 -0.92 -15.12
C ARG A 66 15.94 -2.30 -15.76
N ILE A 67 14.97 -3.18 -15.55
CA ILE A 67 14.96 -4.52 -16.18
C ILE A 67 14.93 -4.38 -17.71
N HIS A 68 14.16 -3.45 -18.24
CA HIS A 68 14.08 -3.22 -19.69
C HIS A 68 15.40 -2.71 -20.29
N SER A 69 16.04 -1.71 -19.68
CA SER A 69 17.35 -1.24 -20.13
C SER A 69 18.41 -2.34 -20.07
N LEU A 70 18.44 -3.14 -18.98
CA LEU A 70 19.33 -4.29 -18.86
C LEU A 70 19.07 -5.36 -19.92
N ALA A 71 17.81 -5.63 -20.26
CA ALA A 71 17.44 -6.60 -21.28
C ALA A 71 17.79 -6.14 -22.71
N ASN A 72 17.77 -4.83 -22.97
CA ASN A 72 18.09 -4.25 -24.27
C ASN A 72 19.57 -3.86 -24.43
N GLY A 73 20.39 -3.98 -23.39
CA GLY A 73 21.84 -3.73 -23.44
C GLY A 73 22.24 -2.25 -23.42
N GLU A 74 21.41 -1.37 -22.84
CA GLU A 74 21.76 0.02 -22.53
C GLU A 74 22.52 0.18 -21.21
#